data_AF-A0A850ZAC1-F1
#
_entry.id   AF-A0A850ZAC1-F1
#
_cell.length_a   1.000
_cell.length_b   1.000
_cell.length_c   1.000
_cell.angle_alpha   90.00
_cell.angle_beta   90.00
_cell.angle_gamma   90.00
#
_symmetry.space_group_name_H-M   'P 1'
#
loop_
_entity.id
_entity.type
_entity.pdbx_description
1 polymer ?
#
loop_
_entity_poly.entity_id
_entity_poly.type
_entity_poly.pdbx_seq_one_letter_code
_entity_poly.pdbx_strand_id
1 'polypeptide(L)'
;SELITSLCSKEDVLSSKTKPCCELPAVERTTCIIKADFDDKPDNLPSLVEKYIQDKEVCKSYEPNHDAFLSEHPELSTQLIMRITKGYETLLDKCCKTDNPAECYGNAVEELNKHIKETEDLVKTNCELFNTHGEAEFLKGILVRYTKKMPQVSTDTLLEIGKKMTAVGKECCNAPEQKRMACSEHYLSMVIADMCKRQESSPINDQVTQCCNELYSYRRPCFTAMGVDTKYVPPPFDPMMFNFDEKMCSAPPAEREAGQLKLLVNLIKRKPQMTEEQLKTIAGGFTAMMEKCCKQSDVDSCLGEE
;
A
#
# COMPACT_ATOMS: atom_id res chain seq x y z
N SER A 1 19.71 -7.81 -23.17
CA SER A 1 19.13 -8.92 -22.39
C SER A 1 18.55 -9.92 -23.38
N GLU A 2 18.88 -11.21 -23.27
CA GLU A 2 18.37 -12.28 -24.14
C GLU A 2 16.83 -12.36 -24.11
N LEU A 3 16.21 -12.12 -22.95
CA LEU A 3 14.76 -12.01 -22.77
C LEU A 3 14.14 -10.95 -23.70
N ILE A 4 14.72 -9.75 -23.71
CA ILE A 4 14.22 -8.62 -24.52
C ILE A 4 14.36 -8.92 -26.02
N THR A 5 15.46 -9.57 -26.42
CA THR A 5 15.64 -10.02 -27.80
C THR A 5 14.58 -11.06 -28.18
N SER A 6 14.31 -12.03 -27.31
CA SER A 6 13.26 -13.03 -27.54
C SER A 6 11.86 -12.42 -27.58
N LEU A 7 11.57 -11.41 -26.76
CA LEU A 7 10.29 -10.70 -26.79
C LEU A 7 10.13 -9.97 -28.13
N CYS A 8 11.14 -9.19 -28.55
CA CYS A 8 11.08 -8.45 -29.81
C CYS A 8 11.03 -9.35 -31.04
N SER A 9 11.61 -10.55 -31.00
CA SER A 9 11.45 -11.53 -32.09
C SER A 9 10.02 -12.07 -32.26
N LYS A 10 9.13 -11.80 -31.28
CA LYS A 10 7.74 -12.26 -31.24
C LYS A 10 6.74 -11.13 -31.01
N GLU A 11 7.15 -9.88 -31.22
CA GLU A 11 6.35 -8.70 -30.92
C GLU A 11 4.98 -8.68 -31.62
N ASP A 12 4.91 -9.25 -32.84
CA ASP A 12 3.68 -9.36 -33.63
C ASP A 12 2.60 -10.24 -32.98
N VAL A 13 3.02 -11.20 -32.15
CA VAL A 13 2.12 -12.15 -31.48
C VAL A 13 1.89 -11.77 -30.02
N LEU A 14 2.81 -11.02 -29.41
CA LEU A 14 2.78 -10.69 -27.98
C LEU A 14 2.00 -9.41 -27.67
N SER A 15 2.35 -8.28 -28.31
CA SER A 15 1.65 -7.03 -28.04
C SER A 15 1.92 -5.95 -29.09
N SER A 16 0.84 -5.37 -29.60
CA SER A 16 0.89 -4.19 -30.48
C SER A 16 1.58 -2.99 -29.83
N LYS A 17 1.51 -2.85 -28.49
CA LYS A 17 2.08 -1.72 -27.74
C LYS A 17 3.59 -1.85 -27.54
N THR A 18 4.16 -3.04 -27.69
CA THR A 18 5.62 -3.26 -27.55
C THR A 18 6.41 -3.09 -28.84
N LYS A 19 5.76 -3.14 -30.02
CA LYS A 19 6.43 -3.02 -31.32
C LYS A 19 7.29 -1.75 -31.45
N PRO A 20 6.79 -0.55 -31.10
CA PRO A 20 7.58 0.68 -31.22
C PRO A 20 8.82 0.66 -30.31
N CYS A 21 8.78 -0.09 -29.21
CA CYS A 21 9.91 -0.19 -28.29
C CYS A 21 11.05 -1.04 -28.85
N CYS A 22 10.74 -2.06 -29.64
CA CYS A 22 11.73 -2.99 -30.18
C CYS A 22 12.61 -2.38 -31.28
N GLU A 23 12.12 -1.31 -31.92
CA GLU A 23 12.88 -0.47 -32.85
C GLU A 23 13.92 0.41 -32.14
N LEU A 24 13.80 0.60 -30.82
CA LEU A 24 14.71 1.46 -30.06
C LEU A 24 16.09 0.80 -29.81
N PRO A 25 17.13 1.62 -29.56
CA PRO A 25 18.43 1.14 -29.09
C PRO A 25 18.31 0.31 -27.80
N ALA A 26 19.21 -0.64 -27.60
CA ALA A 26 19.10 -1.64 -26.52
C ALA A 26 18.90 -1.07 -25.10
N VAL A 27 19.51 0.09 -24.80
CA VAL A 27 19.41 0.76 -23.49
C VAL A 27 17.99 1.32 -23.27
N GLU A 28 17.42 1.97 -24.28
CA GLU A 28 16.09 2.60 -24.21
C GLU A 28 14.97 1.58 -24.38
N ARG A 29 15.19 0.56 -25.21
CA ARG A 29 14.27 -0.55 -25.49
C ARG A 29 13.73 -1.20 -24.23
N THR A 30 14.63 -1.51 -23.28
CA THR A 30 14.23 -2.18 -22.02
C THR A 30 13.29 -1.31 -21.21
N THR A 31 13.62 -0.03 -21.05
CA THR A 31 12.79 0.93 -20.32
C THR A 31 11.46 1.17 -21.03
N CYS A 32 11.45 1.23 -22.36
CA CYS A 32 10.22 1.38 -23.14
C CYS A 32 9.30 0.18 -22.96
N ILE A 33 9.80 -1.06 -23.09
CA ILE A 33 8.99 -2.28 -22.93
C ILE A 33 8.38 -2.36 -21.53
N ILE A 34 9.15 -2.02 -20.49
CA ILE A 34 8.65 -2.01 -19.10
C ILE A 34 7.53 -0.98 -18.89
N LYS A 35 7.55 0.12 -19.64
CA LYS A 35 6.58 1.21 -19.55
C LYS A 35 5.48 1.15 -20.61
N ALA A 36 5.51 0.17 -21.50
CA ALA A 36 4.51 0.02 -22.54
C ALA A 36 3.15 -0.26 -21.89
N ASP A 37 2.09 0.32 -22.47
CA ASP A 37 0.73 0.07 -22.02
C ASP A 37 0.30 -1.38 -22.31
N PHE A 38 -0.71 -1.84 -21.57
CA PHE A 38 -1.36 -3.12 -21.87
C PHE A 38 -1.97 -3.09 -23.27
N ASP A 39 -1.93 -4.23 -23.95
CA ASP A 39 -2.59 -4.35 -25.24
C ASP A 39 -4.10 -4.33 -25.09
N ASP A 40 -4.78 -4.07 -26.20
CA ASP A 40 -6.23 -4.10 -26.24
C ASP A 40 -6.73 -5.52 -25.95
N LYS A 41 -7.78 -5.62 -25.14
CA LYS A 41 -8.36 -6.90 -24.76
C LYS A 41 -8.84 -7.64 -26.03
N PRO A 42 -8.42 -8.89 -26.26
CA PRO A 42 -8.89 -9.66 -27.40
C PRO A 42 -10.41 -9.83 -27.42
N ASP A 43 -11.00 -9.70 -28.60
CA ASP A 43 -12.42 -10.02 -28.79
C ASP A 43 -12.68 -11.52 -28.60
N ASN A 44 -13.86 -11.86 -28.10
CA ASN A 44 -14.35 -13.25 -27.94
C ASN A 44 -13.55 -14.12 -26.96
N LEU A 45 -12.99 -13.55 -25.90
CA LEU A 45 -12.40 -14.34 -24.82
C LEU A 45 -13.44 -15.29 -24.18
N PRO A 46 -13.09 -16.57 -23.94
CA PRO A 46 -13.98 -17.50 -23.26
C PRO A 46 -14.41 -16.98 -21.89
N SER A 47 -15.66 -17.25 -21.51
CA SER A 47 -16.15 -16.89 -20.19
C SER A 47 -15.45 -17.72 -19.12
N LEU A 48 -14.66 -17.06 -18.27
CA LEU A 48 -14.04 -17.70 -17.12
C LEU A 48 -15.09 -18.23 -16.14
N VAL A 49 -16.25 -17.57 -16.03
CA VAL A 49 -17.35 -18.03 -15.15
C VAL A 49 -17.95 -19.33 -15.66
N GLU A 50 -18.13 -19.47 -16.97
CA GLU A 50 -18.64 -20.73 -17.55
C GLU A 50 -17.67 -21.87 -17.29
N LYS A 51 -16.38 -21.67 -17.58
CA LYS A 51 -15.34 -22.69 -17.44
C LYS A 51 -15.04 -23.07 -15.99
N TYR A 52 -14.92 -22.08 -15.12
CA TYR A 52 -14.41 -22.29 -13.76
C TYR A 52 -15.51 -22.34 -12.71
N ILE A 53 -16.76 -21.94 -12.98
CA ILE A 53 -17.78 -21.85 -11.92
C ILE A 53 -19.07 -22.58 -12.30
N GLN A 54 -19.50 -22.51 -13.55
CA GLN A 54 -20.75 -23.17 -13.96
C GLN A 54 -20.55 -24.62 -14.41
N ASP A 55 -19.34 -24.98 -14.85
CA ASP A 55 -19.00 -26.36 -15.17
C ASP A 55 -19.08 -27.23 -13.90
N LYS A 56 -19.79 -28.35 -14.00
CA LYS A 56 -19.95 -29.33 -12.91
C LYS A 56 -18.71 -30.21 -12.74
N GLU A 57 -17.81 -30.18 -13.71
CA GLU A 57 -16.61 -31.01 -13.79
C GLU A 57 -15.33 -30.24 -13.37
N VAL A 58 -15.50 -29.06 -12.78
CA VAL A 58 -14.40 -28.24 -12.22
C VAL A 58 -13.50 -29.07 -11.30
N CYS A 59 -14.08 -29.83 -10.37
CA CYS A 59 -13.32 -30.66 -9.44
C CYS A 59 -12.53 -31.78 -10.15
N LYS A 60 -13.08 -32.39 -11.21
CA LYS A 60 -12.37 -33.41 -11.99
C LYS A 60 -11.15 -32.82 -12.72
N SER A 61 -11.19 -31.54 -13.07
CA SER A 61 -10.08 -30.83 -13.70
C SER A 61 -9.07 -30.31 -12.68
N TYR A 62 -9.54 -29.95 -11.49
CA TYR A 62 -8.71 -29.39 -10.41
C TYR A 62 -7.89 -30.47 -9.68
N GLU A 63 -8.53 -31.53 -9.17
CA GLU A 63 -7.90 -32.55 -8.31
C GLU A 63 -6.64 -33.23 -8.90
N PRO A 64 -6.56 -33.53 -10.21
CA PRO A 64 -5.38 -34.19 -10.76
C PRO A 64 -4.14 -33.30 -10.84
N ASN A 65 -4.31 -31.97 -10.99
CA ASN A 65 -3.19 -31.03 -11.13
C ASN A 65 -3.62 -29.59 -10.79
N HIS A 66 -3.53 -29.26 -9.50
CA HIS A 66 -3.95 -27.98 -8.94
C HIS A 66 -3.20 -26.81 -9.58
N ASP A 67 -1.87 -26.91 -9.70
CA ASP A 67 -1.01 -25.83 -10.18
C ASP A 67 -1.29 -25.47 -11.65
N ALA A 68 -1.43 -26.47 -12.51
CA ALA A 68 -1.73 -26.25 -13.92
C ALA A 68 -3.09 -25.58 -14.09
N PHE A 69 -4.10 -26.04 -13.33
CA PHE A 69 -5.45 -25.50 -13.37
C PHE A 69 -5.52 -24.01 -12.97
N LEU A 70 -4.74 -23.60 -11.98
CA LEU A 70 -4.72 -22.22 -11.46
C LEU A 70 -3.89 -21.23 -12.30
N SER A 71 -3.10 -21.71 -13.27
CA SER A 71 -2.14 -20.89 -14.03
C SER A 71 -2.74 -20.08 -15.20
N GLU A 72 -4.03 -20.25 -15.55
CA GLU A 72 -4.64 -19.68 -16.77
C GLU A 72 -5.35 -18.31 -16.61
N HIS A 73 -4.88 -17.37 -15.77
CA HIS A 73 -5.63 -16.13 -15.44
C HIS A 73 -4.88 -14.81 -15.71
N PRO A 74 -5.26 -14.01 -16.75
CA PRO A 74 -4.46 -12.84 -17.17
C PRO A 74 -4.83 -11.40 -16.72
N GLU A 75 -5.91 -11.09 -15.98
CA GLU A 75 -6.45 -9.70 -16.02
C GLU A 75 -6.67 -8.90 -14.70
N LEU A 76 -5.76 -8.95 -13.72
CA LEU A 76 -5.75 -8.00 -12.57
C LEU A 76 -4.30 -7.66 -12.13
N SER A 77 -4.13 -6.82 -11.09
CA SER A 77 -2.80 -6.63 -10.47
C SER A 77 -2.25 -7.98 -10.02
N THR A 78 -0.94 -8.22 -10.18
CA THR A 78 -0.35 -9.54 -9.86
C THR A 78 -0.73 -10.01 -8.45
N GLN A 79 -0.74 -9.08 -7.48
CA GLN A 79 -1.13 -9.37 -6.10
C GLN A 79 -2.62 -9.71 -5.98
N LEU A 80 -3.52 -8.99 -6.66
CA LEU A 80 -4.95 -9.24 -6.61
C LEU A 80 -5.34 -10.52 -7.37
N ILE A 81 -4.73 -10.79 -8.54
CA ILE A 81 -4.88 -12.08 -9.23
C ILE A 81 -4.49 -13.19 -8.26
N MET A 82 -3.29 -13.13 -7.69
CA MET A 82 -2.82 -14.14 -6.75
C MET A 82 -3.76 -14.30 -5.54
N ARG A 83 -4.40 -13.22 -5.06
CA ARG A 83 -5.37 -13.29 -3.96
C ARG A 83 -6.66 -14.01 -4.40
N ILE A 84 -7.18 -13.69 -5.58
CA ILE A 84 -8.38 -14.32 -6.14
C ILE A 84 -8.11 -15.79 -6.46
N THR A 85 -6.99 -16.10 -7.11
CA THR A 85 -6.55 -17.47 -7.39
C THR A 85 -6.43 -18.28 -6.11
N LYS A 86 -5.81 -17.72 -5.06
CA LYS A 86 -5.67 -18.42 -3.77
C LYS A 86 -7.01 -18.59 -3.04
N GLY A 87 -7.88 -17.57 -3.09
CA GLY A 87 -9.23 -17.66 -2.54
C GLY A 87 -10.05 -18.74 -3.24
N TYR A 88 -9.91 -18.84 -4.56
CA TYR A 88 -10.59 -19.83 -5.37
C TYR A 88 -10.05 -21.24 -5.13
N GLU A 89 -8.74 -21.42 -5.06
CA GLU A 89 -8.10 -22.68 -4.65
C GLU A 89 -8.63 -23.15 -3.29
N THR A 90 -8.66 -22.25 -2.29
CA THR A 90 -9.16 -22.56 -0.95
C THR A 90 -10.64 -22.96 -0.97
N LEU A 91 -11.44 -22.32 -1.83
CA LEU A 91 -12.84 -22.67 -2.02
C LEU A 91 -12.98 -24.07 -2.64
N LEU A 92 -12.21 -24.40 -3.67
CA LEU A 92 -12.24 -25.72 -4.30
C LEU A 92 -11.75 -26.82 -3.38
N ASP A 93 -10.67 -26.59 -2.64
CA ASP A 93 -10.14 -27.49 -1.62
C ASP A 93 -11.19 -27.91 -0.59
N LYS A 94 -12.13 -26.99 -0.30
CA LYS A 94 -13.28 -27.25 0.57
C LYS A 94 -14.43 -27.90 -0.19
N CYS A 95 -14.84 -27.33 -1.33
CA CYS A 95 -16.08 -27.68 -2.02
C CYS A 95 -16.01 -29.02 -2.75
N CYS A 96 -14.86 -29.37 -3.33
CA CYS A 96 -14.68 -30.65 -4.02
C CYS A 96 -14.78 -31.87 -3.09
N LYS A 97 -14.72 -31.66 -1.77
CA LYS A 97 -14.88 -32.69 -0.74
C LYS A 97 -16.31 -32.81 -0.20
N THR A 98 -17.26 -32.04 -0.73
CA THR A 98 -18.67 -32.05 -0.29
C THR A 98 -19.53 -32.95 -1.18
N ASP A 99 -20.71 -33.33 -0.70
CA ASP A 99 -21.65 -34.16 -1.47
C ASP A 99 -22.19 -33.46 -2.74
N ASN A 100 -22.17 -32.12 -2.77
CA ASN A 100 -22.57 -31.33 -3.93
C ASN A 100 -21.57 -30.19 -4.22
N PRO A 101 -20.42 -30.50 -4.84
CA PRO A 101 -19.37 -29.52 -5.08
C PRO A 101 -19.83 -28.30 -5.88
N ALA A 102 -20.61 -28.53 -6.94
CA ALA A 102 -21.08 -27.47 -7.84
C ALA A 102 -22.00 -26.44 -7.15
N GLU A 103 -22.83 -26.89 -6.21
CA GLU A 103 -23.61 -25.98 -5.38
C GLU A 103 -22.71 -25.22 -4.39
N CYS A 104 -21.70 -25.89 -3.83
CA CYS A 104 -20.77 -25.27 -2.88
C CYS A 104 -19.92 -24.15 -3.50
N TYR A 105 -19.33 -24.35 -4.68
CA TYR A 105 -18.53 -23.32 -5.36
C TYR A 105 -19.36 -22.38 -6.25
N GLY A 106 -20.68 -22.58 -6.35
CA GLY A 106 -21.57 -21.75 -7.19
C GLY A 106 -21.54 -20.26 -6.86
N ASN A 107 -21.23 -19.89 -5.62
CA ASN A 107 -21.10 -18.50 -5.18
C ASN A 107 -19.66 -17.95 -5.26
N ALA A 108 -18.75 -18.65 -5.95
CA ALA A 108 -17.34 -18.25 -6.07
C ALA A 108 -17.18 -16.81 -6.60
N VAL A 109 -17.96 -16.40 -7.61
CA VAL A 109 -17.90 -15.02 -8.14
C VAL A 109 -18.14 -14.00 -7.04
N GLU A 110 -19.18 -14.19 -6.22
CA GLU A 110 -19.53 -13.25 -5.16
C GLU A 110 -18.43 -13.16 -4.10
N GLU A 111 -17.91 -14.31 -3.64
CA GLU A 111 -16.83 -14.36 -2.66
C GLU A 111 -15.53 -13.73 -3.18
N LEU A 112 -15.15 -14.05 -4.42
CA LEU A 112 -13.92 -13.53 -5.04
C LEU A 112 -14.02 -12.04 -5.36
N ASN A 113 -15.21 -11.54 -5.73
CA ASN A 113 -15.46 -10.11 -5.94
C ASN A 113 -15.26 -9.28 -4.68
N LYS A 114 -15.36 -9.86 -3.48
CA LYS A 114 -15.04 -9.13 -2.23
C LYS A 114 -13.60 -8.66 -2.20
N HIS A 115 -12.65 -9.41 -2.77
CA HIS A 115 -11.25 -9.00 -2.85
C HIS A 115 -11.05 -7.81 -3.80
N ILE A 116 -11.77 -7.80 -4.92
CA ILE A 116 -11.75 -6.68 -5.87
C ILE A 116 -12.31 -5.44 -5.19
N LYS A 117 -13.53 -5.55 -4.63
CA LYS A 117 -14.23 -4.44 -3.98
C LYS A 117 -13.44 -3.84 -2.82
N GLU A 118 -12.84 -4.66 -1.97
CA GLU A 118 -11.97 -4.18 -0.88
C GLU A 118 -10.81 -3.33 -1.41
N THR A 119 -10.19 -3.76 -2.52
CA THR A 119 -9.06 -3.04 -3.13
C THR A 119 -9.53 -1.75 -3.80
N GLU A 120 -10.67 -1.79 -4.51
CA GLU A 120 -11.31 -0.62 -5.13
C GLU A 120 -11.65 0.43 -4.08
N ASP A 121 -12.36 0.05 -3.03
CA ASP A 121 -12.79 0.93 -1.94
C ASP A 121 -11.56 1.57 -1.27
N LEU A 122 -10.53 0.78 -0.97
CA LEU A 122 -9.29 1.29 -0.38
C LEU A 122 -8.61 2.33 -1.29
N VAL A 123 -8.40 2.02 -2.57
CA VAL A 123 -7.71 2.91 -3.51
C VAL A 123 -8.53 4.17 -3.74
N LYS A 124 -9.85 4.03 -3.93
CA LYS A 124 -10.76 5.16 -4.11
C LYS A 124 -10.71 6.09 -2.91
N THR A 125 -10.93 5.59 -1.69
CA THR A 125 -10.91 6.41 -0.48
C THR A 125 -9.56 7.11 -0.28
N ASN A 126 -8.44 6.43 -0.47
CA ASN A 126 -7.13 7.08 -0.28
C ASN A 126 -6.82 8.10 -1.39
N CYS A 127 -7.25 7.86 -2.64
CA CYS A 127 -7.10 8.85 -3.70
C CYS A 127 -8.03 10.05 -3.55
N GLU A 128 -9.25 9.87 -3.04
CA GLU A 128 -10.12 10.98 -2.64
C GLU A 128 -9.46 11.82 -1.55
N LEU A 129 -8.93 11.19 -0.48
CA LEU A 129 -8.20 11.90 0.57
C LEU A 129 -6.99 12.67 0.03
N PHE A 130 -6.20 12.04 -0.86
CA PHE A 130 -5.04 12.68 -1.49
C PHE A 130 -5.45 13.89 -2.36
N ASN A 131 -6.45 13.73 -3.22
CA ASN A 131 -6.88 14.78 -4.14
C ASN A 131 -7.60 15.94 -3.42
N THR A 132 -8.34 15.65 -2.35
CA THR A 132 -9.08 16.67 -1.59
C THR A 132 -8.18 17.47 -0.65
N HIS A 133 -7.24 16.82 0.04
CA HIS A 133 -6.44 17.49 1.08
C HIS A 133 -5.00 17.79 0.65
N GLY A 134 -4.54 17.23 -0.46
CA GLY A 134 -3.19 17.42 -0.98
C GLY A 134 -2.13 16.55 -0.30
N GLU A 135 -0.92 16.61 -0.86
CA GLU A 135 0.21 15.72 -0.54
C GLU A 135 0.64 15.80 0.95
N ALA A 136 0.69 17.02 1.51
CA ALA A 136 1.16 17.24 2.87
C ALA A 136 0.19 16.68 3.93
N GLU A 137 -1.11 16.90 3.78
CA GLU A 137 -2.12 16.36 4.70
C GLU A 137 -2.27 14.84 4.54
N PHE A 138 -2.16 14.33 3.31
CA PHE A 138 -2.14 12.89 3.08
C PHE A 138 -0.96 12.21 3.79
N LEU A 139 0.24 12.82 3.73
CA LEU A 139 1.41 12.35 4.47
C LEU A 139 1.16 12.35 5.99
N LYS A 140 0.59 13.41 6.55
CA LYS A 140 0.24 13.46 7.98
C LYS A 140 -0.73 12.33 8.35
N GLY A 141 -1.76 12.10 7.54
CA GLY A 141 -2.71 11.00 7.74
C GLY A 141 -2.05 9.62 7.73
N ILE A 142 -1.11 9.38 6.81
CA ILE A 142 -0.30 8.15 6.77
C ILE A 142 0.55 8.01 8.03
N LEU A 143 1.25 9.07 8.44
CA LEU A 143 2.09 9.06 9.64
C LEU A 143 1.26 8.78 10.89
N VAL A 144 0.08 9.39 11.02
CA VAL A 144 -0.85 9.10 12.12
C VAL A 144 -1.22 7.63 12.12
N ARG A 145 -1.68 7.10 10.99
CA ARG A 145 -2.16 5.72 10.85
C ARG A 145 -1.05 4.70 11.17
N TYR A 146 0.13 4.84 10.58
CA TYR A 146 1.20 3.85 10.70
C TYR A 146 2.04 3.99 11.97
N THR A 147 2.14 5.20 12.56
CA THR A 147 2.74 5.35 13.90
C THR A 147 1.90 4.63 14.95
N LYS A 148 0.56 4.67 14.84
CA LYS A 148 -0.32 3.91 15.75
C LYS A 148 -0.19 2.40 15.60
N LYS A 149 -0.04 1.92 14.37
CA LYS A 149 0.11 0.47 14.06
C LYS A 149 1.48 -0.08 14.47
N MET A 150 2.52 0.73 14.34
CA MET A 150 3.92 0.31 14.51
C MET A 150 4.75 1.35 15.28
N PRO A 151 4.37 1.70 16.52
CA PRO A 151 5.01 2.77 17.29
C PRO A 151 6.49 2.47 17.66
N GLN A 152 6.93 1.22 17.53
CA GLN A 152 8.32 0.79 17.72
C GLN A 152 9.26 1.24 16.59
N VAL A 153 8.74 1.48 15.39
CA VAL A 153 9.56 1.89 14.23
C VAL A 153 10.17 3.27 14.50
N SER A 154 11.44 3.48 14.15
CA SER A 154 12.10 4.78 14.36
C SER A 154 11.38 5.91 13.63
N THR A 155 11.44 7.12 14.18
CA THR A 155 10.71 8.28 13.64
C THR A 155 11.15 8.60 12.21
N ASP A 156 12.46 8.56 11.93
CA ASP A 156 12.97 8.78 10.57
C ASP A 156 12.52 7.69 9.58
N THR A 157 12.41 6.43 10.02
CA THR A 157 11.89 5.35 9.17
C THR A 157 10.40 5.51 8.88
N LEU A 158 9.59 5.93 9.86
CA LEU A 158 8.18 6.25 9.64
C LEU A 158 8.00 7.39 8.64
N LEU A 159 8.85 8.43 8.72
CA LEU A 159 8.87 9.52 7.75
C LEU A 159 9.26 9.06 6.34
N GLU A 160 10.29 8.22 6.23
CA GLU A 160 10.71 7.62 4.96
C GLU A 160 9.58 6.81 4.32
N ILE A 161 8.96 5.90 5.08
CA ILE A 161 7.86 5.06 4.60
C ILE A 161 6.64 5.91 4.27
N GLY A 162 6.30 6.88 5.12
CA GLY A 162 5.21 7.82 4.87
C GLY A 162 5.37 8.54 3.55
N LYS A 163 6.56 9.09 3.27
CA LYS A 163 6.87 9.74 1.99
C LYS A 163 6.79 8.79 0.81
N LYS A 164 7.29 7.55 0.95
CA LYS A 164 7.16 6.51 -0.09
C LYS A 164 5.69 6.22 -0.41
N MET A 165 4.84 6.07 0.61
CA MET A 165 3.40 5.85 0.43
C MET A 165 2.69 7.06 -0.17
N THR A 166 3.05 8.28 0.24
CA THR A 166 2.54 9.52 -0.36
C THR A 166 2.93 9.64 -1.84
N ALA A 167 4.15 9.23 -2.21
CA ALA A 167 4.59 9.17 -3.60
C ALA A 167 3.76 8.17 -4.43
N VAL A 168 3.29 7.07 -3.84
CA VAL A 168 2.31 6.17 -4.49
C VAL A 168 1.02 6.92 -4.80
N GLY A 169 0.50 7.71 -3.85
CA GLY A 169 -0.68 8.55 -4.09
C GLY A 169 -0.48 9.52 -5.26
N LYS A 170 0.67 10.19 -5.30
CA LYS A 170 1.03 11.12 -6.37
C LYS A 170 1.10 10.47 -7.75
N GLU A 171 1.71 9.28 -7.82
CA GLU A 171 1.86 8.52 -9.06
C GLU A 171 0.52 7.92 -9.52
N CYS A 172 -0.19 7.25 -8.60
CA CYS A 172 -1.31 6.39 -8.96
C CYS A 172 -2.66 7.11 -8.97
N CYS A 173 -2.90 8.11 -8.11
CA CYS A 173 -4.21 8.76 -8.04
C CYS A 173 -4.51 9.67 -9.24
N ASN A 174 -3.46 10.12 -9.93
CA ASN A 174 -3.55 10.88 -11.17
C ASN A 174 -3.67 9.99 -12.43
N ALA A 175 -3.46 8.67 -12.28
CA ALA A 175 -3.66 7.73 -13.37
C ALA A 175 -5.17 7.57 -13.70
N PRO A 176 -5.50 7.10 -14.92
CA PRO A 176 -6.86 6.69 -15.27
C PRO A 176 -7.43 5.73 -14.23
N GLU A 177 -8.72 5.85 -13.91
CA GLU A 177 -9.37 5.12 -12.82
C GLU A 177 -9.10 3.61 -12.87
N GLN A 178 -9.15 3.03 -14.07
CA GLN A 178 -8.94 1.61 -14.32
C GLN A 178 -7.49 1.15 -14.01
N LYS A 179 -6.51 2.06 -14.03
CA LYS A 179 -5.09 1.76 -13.74
C LYS A 179 -4.72 1.99 -12.28
N ARG A 180 -5.51 2.75 -11.52
CA ARG A 180 -5.17 3.17 -10.14
C ARG A 180 -4.94 1.99 -9.22
N MET A 181 -5.77 0.96 -9.33
CA MET A 181 -5.69 -0.23 -8.49
C MET A 181 -4.38 -0.98 -8.70
N ALA A 182 -4.06 -1.32 -9.95
CA ALA A 182 -2.84 -2.04 -10.28
C ALA A 182 -1.59 -1.24 -9.93
N CYS A 183 -1.58 0.06 -10.21
CA CYS A 183 -0.51 0.97 -9.81
C CYS A 183 -0.30 0.97 -8.29
N SER A 184 -1.39 1.14 -7.53
CA SER A 184 -1.30 1.25 -6.06
C SER A 184 -0.87 -0.06 -5.41
N GLU A 185 -1.45 -1.20 -5.80
CA GLU A 185 -1.05 -2.51 -5.27
C GLU A 185 0.42 -2.81 -5.56
N HIS A 186 0.90 -2.51 -6.77
CA HIS A 186 2.29 -2.73 -7.15
C HIS A 186 3.25 -1.96 -6.24
N TYR A 187 3.12 -0.64 -6.17
CA TYR A 187 4.06 0.17 -5.39
C TYR A 187 3.91 -0.02 -3.88
N LEU A 188 2.69 -0.23 -3.36
CA LEU A 188 2.49 -0.54 -1.95
C LEU A 188 3.13 -1.88 -1.58
N SER A 189 3.11 -2.88 -2.47
CA SER A 189 3.79 -4.16 -2.22
C SER A 189 5.30 -3.99 -2.04
N MET A 190 5.92 -3.05 -2.75
CA MET A 190 7.35 -2.73 -2.59
C MET A 190 7.62 -2.06 -1.24
N VAL A 191 6.78 -1.11 -0.83
CA VAL A 191 6.90 -0.45 0.48
C VAL A 191 6.75 -1.47 1.62
N ILE A 192 5.82 -2.41 1.47
CA ILE A 192 5.61 -3.50 2.45
C ILE A 192 6.79 -4.47 2.46
N ALA A 193 7.35 -4.81 1.30
CA ALA A 193 8.54 -5.67 1.21
C ALA A 193 9.75 -5.04 1.93
N ASP A 194 9.98 -3.73 1.73
CA ASP A 194 10.99 -2.97 2.47
C ASP A 194 10.76 -3.04 3.99
N MET A 195 9.50 -2.94 4.43
CA MET A 195 9.15 -3.04 5.84
C MET A 195 9.41 -4.45 6.41
N CYS A 196 9.04 -5.49 5.67
CA CYS A 196 9.28 -6.87 6.08
C CYS A 196 10.77 -7.22 6.14
N LYS A 197 11.59 -6.70 5.21
CA LYS A 197 13.05 -6.84 5.30
C LYS A 197 13.62 -6.19 6.56
N ARG A 198 13.05 -5.07 7.02
CA ARG A 198 13.45 -4.43 8.29
C ARG A 198 13.00 -5.24 9.50
N GLN A 199 11.80 -5.83 9.44
CA GLN A 199 11.28 -6.73 10.48
C GLN A 199 12.22 -7.92 10.74
N GLU A 200 12.85 -8.47 9.70
CA GLU A 200 13.81 -9.58 9.83
C GLU A 200 15.05 -9.21 10.66
N SER A 201 15.52 -7.97 10.58
CA SER A 201 16.72 -7.51 11.29
C SER A 201 16.43 -6.85 12.63
N SER A 202 15.28 -6.19 12.77
CA SER A 202 14.84 -5.52 13.99
C SER A 202 13.34 -5.76 14.18
N PRO A 203 12.94 -6.76 14.98
CA PRO A 203 11.53 -7.07 15.21
C PRO A 203 10.75 -5.87 15.74
N ILE A 204 9.62 -5.55 15.10
CA ILE A 204 8.80 -4.37 15.38
C ILE A 204 7.69 -4.73 16.37
N ASN A 205 6.76 -5.59 15.96
CA ASN A 205 5.71 -6.14 16.81
C ASN A 205 5.09 -7.41 16.20
N ASP A 206 4.18 -8.03 16.94
CA ASP A 206 3.53 -9.29 16.53
C ASP A 206 2.65 -9.11 15.28
N GLN A 207 1.99 -7.96 15.13
CA GLN A 207 1.14 -7.69 13.96
C GLN A 207 1.96 -7.61 12.67
N VAL A 208 3.11 -6.92 12.71
CA VAL A 208 4.03 -6.85 11.57
C VAL A 208 4.65 -8.21 11.28
N THR A 209 5.02 -8.96 12.32
CA THR A 209 5.51 -10.34 12.18
C THR A 209 4.50 -11.22 11.46
N GLN A 210 3.24 -11.18 11.90
CA GLN A 210 2.15 -11.90 11.26
C GLN A 210 2.00 -11.48 9.80
N CYS A 211 1.84 -10.18 9.52
CA CYS A 211 1.62 -9.69 8.16
C CYS A 211 2.79 -9.93 7.21
N CYS A 212 4.03 -10.01 7.69
CA CYS A 212 5.18 -10.35 6.86
C CYS A 212 5.29 -11.84 6.56
N ASN A 213 4.78 -12.69 7.45
CA ASN A 213 4.69 -14.13 7.28
C ASN A 213 3.45 -14.57 6.48
N GLU A 214 2.48 -13.66 6.26
CA GLU A 214 1.38 -13.89 5.33
C GLU A 214 1.87 -14.11 3.89
N LEU A 215 1.01 -14.78 3.11
CA LEU A 215 1.20 -14.93 1.67
C LEU A 215 1.39 -13.56 1.01
N TYR A 216 2.25 -13.50 0.00
CA TYR A 216 2.61 -12.25 -0.68
C TYR A 216 1.39 -11.41 -1.10
N SER A 217 0.33 -12.05 -1.63
CA SER A 217 -0.92 -11.42 -2.05
C SER A 217 -1.81 -10.90 -0.91
N TYR A 218 -1.58 -11.36 0.32
CA TYR A 218 -2.33 -11.00 1.53
C TYR A 218 -1.59 -10.02 2.45
N ARG A 219 -0.31 -9.71 2.17
CA ARG A 219 0.45 -8.75 2.98
C ARG A 219 -0.20 -7.37 3.01
N ARG A 220 -0.54 -6.80 1.85
CA ARG A 220 -1.20 -5.47 1.76
C ARG A 220 -2.49 -5.38 2.57
N PRO A 221 -3.49 -6.25 2.40
CA PRO A 221 -4.70 -6.19 3.23
C PRO A 221 -4.40 -6.45 4.71
N CYS A 222 -3.43 -7.30 5.06
CA CYS A 222 -3.02 -7.49 6.46
C CYS A 222 -2.48 -6.19 7.09
N PHE A 223 -1.55 -5.50 6.43
CA PHE A 223 -1.02 -4.22 6.91
C PHE A 223 -2.12 -3.15 7.03
N THR A 224 -3.05 -3.12 6.08
CA THR A 224 -4.24 -2.25 6.13
C THR A 224 -5.11 -2.54 7.36
N ALA A 225 -5.31 -3.82 7.70
CA ALA A 225 -6.17 -4.26 8.80
C ALA A 225 -5.55 -4.12 10.21
N MET A 226 -4.23 -3.91 10.32
CA MET A 226 -3.58 -3.78 11.64
C MET A 226 -4.26 -2.74 12.55
N GLY A 227 -4.42 -3.05 13.83
CA GLY A 227 -4.92 -2.12 14.83
C GLY A 227 -3.81 -1.27 15.45
N VAL A 228 -4.18 -0.43 16.40
CA VAL A 228 -3.20 0.18 17.32
C VAL A 228 -2.51 -0.93 18.09
N ASP A 229 -1.18 -0.87 18.21
CA ASP A 229 -0.46 -1.84 19.04
C ASP A 229 -0.72 -1.60 20.53
N THR A 230 -1.55 -2.44 21.13
CA THR A 230 -1.93 -2.37 22.54
C THR A 230 -0.84 -2.85 23.50
N LYS A 231 0.17 -3.57 22.99
CA LYS A 231 1.31 -4.05 23.79
C LYS A 231 2.44 -3.01 23.86
N TYR A 232 2.37 -1.95 23.05
CA TYR A 232 3.38 -0.91 23.05
C TYR A 232 3.37 -0.12 24.36
N VAL A 233 4.55 -0.03 24.97
CA VAL A 233 4.81 0.80 26.14
C VAL A 233 5.67 1.99 25.69
N PRO A 234 5.15 3.23 25.73
CA PRO A 234 5.94 4.40 25.38
C PRO A 234 7.18 4.51 26.28
N PRO A 235 8.35 4.87 25.73
CA PRO A 235 9.53 5.15 26.54
C PRO A 235 9.26 6.31 27.50
N PRO A 236 10.05 6.48 28.58
CA PRO A 236 9.96 7.64 29.47
C PRO A 236 9.91 8.96 28.69
N PHE A 237 9.25 9.96 29.26
CA PHE A 237 9.19 11.27 28.62
C PHE A 237 10.61 11.84 28.52
N ASP A 238 11.01 12.17 27.30
CA ASP A 238 12.25 12.87 27.01
C ASP A 238 11.88 14.29 26.54
N PRO A 239 12.12 15.33 27.37
CA PRO A 239 11.87 16.72 26.99
C PRO A 239 12.58 17.13 25.70
N MET A 240 13.74 16.52 25.39
CA MET A 240 14.50 16.82 24.17
C MET A 240 13.75 16.41 22.89
N MET A 241 12.81 15.46 22.97
CA MET A 241 11.96 15.06 21.84
C MET A 241 10.88 16.11 21.50
N PHE A 242 10.66 17.07 22.40
CA PHE A 242 9.66 18.14 22.31
C PHE A 242 10.31 19.52 22.55
N ASN A 243 11.60 19.66 22.22
CA ASN A 243 12.29 20.93 22.41
C ASN A 243 11.91 21.91 21.29
N PHE A 244 11.34 23.05 21.66
CA PHE A 244 11.03 24.16 20.78
C PHE A 244 12.05 25.27 21.05
N ASP A 245 12.83 25.65 20.05
CA ASP A 245 13.84 26.69 20.17
C ASP A 245 13.63 27.78 19.10
N GLU A 246 14.32 28.91 19.27
CA GLU A 246 14.29 30.03 18.31
C GLU A 246 14.59 29.63 16.84
N LYS A 247 15.29 28.51 16.61
CA LYS A 247 15.61 28.04 15.26
C LYS A 247 14.36 27.62 14.52
N MET A 248 13.31 27.17 15.21
CA MET A 248 12.03 26.86 14.57
C MET A 248 11.38 28.10 13.94
N CYS A 249 11.65 29.30 14.46
CA CYS A 249 11.14 30.56 13.91
C CYS A 249 11.90 31.03 12.66
N SER A 250 13.17 30.65 12.53
CA SER A 250 14.09 31.10 11.47
C SER A 250 14.43 30.03 10.44
N ALA A 251 14.13 28.75 10.72
CA ALA A 251 14.43 27.62 9.84
C ALA A 251 13.79 27.77 8.44
N PRO A 252 14.36 27.19 7.38
CA PRO A 252 13.70 27.09 6.09
C PRO A 252 12.35 26.36 6.18
N PRO A 253 11.35 26.68 5.32
CA PRO A 253 10.03 26.04 5.37
C PRO A 253 10.07 24.50 5.38
N ALA A 254 10.96 23.89 4.60
CA ALA A 254 11.12 22.43 4.54
C ALA A 254 11.65 21.81 5.86
N GLU A 255 12.54 22.52 6.56
CA GLU A 255 13.05 22.07 7.85
C GLU A 255 12.00 22.20 8.96
N ARG A 256 11.19 23.28 8.92
CA ARG A 256 10.05 23.45 9.83
C ARG A 256 9.04 22.33 9.64
N GLU A 257 8.68 22.03 8.40
CA GLU A 257 7.74 20.95 8.09
C GLU A 257 8.28 19.59 8.57
N ALA A 258 9.55 19.28 8.29
CA ALA A 258 10.18 18.06 8.79
C ALA A 258 10.16 17.97 10.32
N GLY A 259 10.44 19.07 11.02
CA GLY A 259 10.35 19.17 12.48
C GLY A 259 8.93 18.91 13.00
N GLN A 260 7.92 19.50 12.37
CA GLN A 260 6.50 19.30 12.72
C GLN A 260 6.06 17.84 12.54
N LEU A 261 6.48 17.19 11.45
CA LEU A 261 6.17 15.78 11.24
C LEU A 261 6.87 14.88 12.27
N LYS A 262 8.12 15.19 12.65
CA LYS A 262 8.83 14.48 13.73
C LYS A 262 8.10 14.62 15.06
N LEU A 263 7.69 15.84 15.40
CA LEU A 263 6.93 16.13 16.60
C LEU A 263 5.61 15.34 16.63
N LEU A 264 4.87 15.33 15.51
CA LEU A 264 3.63 14.57 15.36
C LEU A 264 3.84 13.08 15.63
N VAL A 265 4.86 12.47 15.01
CA VAL A 265 5.18 11.05 15.21
C VAL A 265 5.56 10.77 16.66
N ASN A 266 6.42 11.58 17.27
CA ASN A 266 6.84 11.41 18.67
C ASN A 266 5.67 11.56 19.64
N LEU A 267 4.78 12.51 19.38
CA LEU A 267 3.55 12.73 20.13
C LEU A 267 2.64 11.48 20.08
N ILE A 268 2.40 10.93 18.89
CA ILE A 268 1.58 9.72 18.73
C ILE A 268 2.25 8.51 19.39
N LYS A 269 3.57 8.34 19.28
CA LYS A 269 4.29 7.28 20.02
C LYS A 269 4.05 7.43 21.52
N ARG A 270 4.08 8.65 22.06
CA ARG A 270 3.81 8.86 23.50
C ARG A 270 2.39 8.50 23.90
N LYS A 271 1.41 8.72 23.02
CA LYS A 271 -0.02 8.43 23.27
C LYS A 271 -0.70 7.82 22.02
N PRO A 272 -0.49 6.53 21.72
CA PRO A 272 -0.99 5.92 20.48
C PRO A 272 -2.52 5.92 20.35
N GLN A 273 -3.23 6.06 21.47
CA GLN A 273 -4.69 6.11 21.53
C GLN A 273 -5.28 7.50 21.26
N MET A 274 -4.47 8.53 20.97
CA MET A 274 -4.99 9.87 20.70
C MET A 274 -5.97 9.87 19.52
N THR A 275 -7.10 10.54 19.68
CA THR A 275 -8.07 10.70 18.59
C THR A 275 -7.60 11.76 17.59
N GLU A 276 -8.23 11.80 16.43
CA GLU A 276 -7.93 12.81 15.42
C GLU A 276 -8.26 14.22 15.92
N GLU A 277 -9.35 14.38 16.68
CA GLU A 277 -9.72 15.65 17.30
C GLU A 277 -8.67 16.12 18.29
N GLN A 278 -8.15 15.22 19.15
CA GLN A 278 -7.09 15.55 20.10
C GLN A 278 -5.81 15.98 19.37
N LEU A 279 -5.42 15.27 18.31
CA LEU A 279 -4.26 15.64 17.49
C LEU A 279 -4.45 17.00 16.84
N LYS A 280 -5.65 17.29 16.32
CA LYS A 280 -5.99 18.59 15.72
C LYS A 280 -5.95 19.72 16.74
N THR A 281 -6.48 19.50 17.94
CA THR A 281 -6.40 20.48 19.04
C THR A 281 -4.96 20.77 19.43
N ILE A 282 -4.12 19.74 19.59
CA ILE A 282 -2.70 19.92 19.94
C ILE A 282 -1.95 20.64 18.82
N ALA A 283 -2.17 20.26 17.56
CA ALA A 283 -1.55 20.92 16.41
C ALA A 283 -1.95 22.40 16.30
N GLY A 284 -3.22 22.72 16.57
CA GLY A 284 -3.72 24.10 16.60
C GLY A 284 -3.08 24.92 17.73
N GLY A 285 -2.99 24.35 18.94
CA GLY A 285 -2.31 24.97 20.08
C GLY A 285 -0.84 25.23 19.81
N PHE A 286 -0.13 24.24 19.26
CA PHE A 286 1.27 24.38 18.86
C PHE A 286 1.47 25.48 17.81
N THR A 287 0.59 25.54 16.80
CA THR A 287 0.65 26.58 15.76
C THR A 287 0.45 27.97 16.37
N ALA A 288 -0.55 28.14 17.26
CA ALA A 288 -0.80 29.41 17.93
C ALA A 288 0.36 29.84 18.84
N MET A 289 0.95 28.91 19.58
CA MET A 289 2.14 29.14 20.41
C MET A 289 3.32 29.64 19.56
N MET A 290 3.62 28.95 18.45
CA MET A 290 4.69 29.36 17.54
C MET A 290 4.42 30.73 16.91
N GLU A 291 3.19 31.01 16.47
CA GLU A 291 2.81 32.31 15.91
C GLU A 291 2.89 33.46 16.92
N LYS A 292 2.69 33.18 18.20
CA LYS A 292 2.82 34.14 19.30
C LYS A 292 4.30 34.38 19.63
N CYS A 293 5.06 33.31 19.89
CA CYS A 293 6.43 33.40 20.38
C CYS A 293 7.44 33.82 19.32
N CYS A 294 7.28 33.42 18.06
CA CYS A 294 8.18 33.86 16.99
C CYS A 294 8.11 35.37 16.68
N LYS A 295 7.19 36.12 17.29
CA LYS A 295 7.09 37.59 17.18
C LYS A 295 7.71 38.32 18.38
N GLN A 296 8.14 37.61 19.42
CA GLN A 296 8.75 38.19 20.60
C GLN A 296 10.25 38.43 20.39
N SER A 297 10.80 39.38 21.13
CA SER A 297 12.25 39.65 21.12
C SER A 297 13.06 38.57 21.83
N ASP A 298 12.46 37.90 22.81
CA ASP A 298 13.02 36.75 23.51
C ASP A 298 12.11 35.54 23.26
N VAL A 299 12.45 34.78 22.21
CA VAL A 299 11.65 33.66 21.73
C VAL A 299 11.73 32.48 22.69
N ASP A 300 12.93 32.16 23.18
CA ASP A 300 13.16 31.01 24.05
C ASP A 300 12.45 31.18 25.40
N SER A 301 12.47 32.38 25.98
CA SER A 301 11.70 32.65 27.20
C SER A 301 10.19 32.52 26.96
N CYS A 302 9.67 33.01 25.84
CA CYS A 302 8.24 32.84 25.50
C CYS A 302 7.85 31.37 25.34
N LEU A 303 8.65 30.58 24.62
CA LEU A 303 8.40 29.16 24.41
C LEU A 303 8.48 28.34 25.71
N GLY A 304 9.27 28.78 26.69
CA GLY A 304 9.35 28.15 28.00
C GLY A 304 8.18 28.47 28.94
N GLU A 305 7.47 29.59 28.71
CA GLU A 305 6.29 30.00 29.49
C GLU A 305 4.98 29.38 29.00
N GLU A 306 4.85 29.14 27.69
CA GLU A 306 3.69 28.50 27.05
C GLU A 306 3.65 26.97 27.25
#